data_AF-A0A820VBB2-F1
#
_entry.id   AF-A0A820VBB2-F1
#
_cell.length_a   1.000
_cell.length_b   1.000
_cell.length_c   1.000
_cell.angle_alpha   90.00
_cell.angle_beta   90.00
_cell.angle_gamma   90.00
#
_symmetry.space_group_name_H-M   'P 1'
#
loop_
_entity.id
_entity.type
_entity.pdbx_description
1 polymer ?
#
loop_
_entity_poly.entity_id
_entity_poly.type
_entity_poly.pdbx_seq_one_letter_code
_entity_poly.pdbx_strand_id
1 'polypeptide(L)'
;MAVPGMIIPPIIMNTLEKKPFLRRTPWLNSPIQILLCGFFLTFTTPMCCALFPQKSSLPVAKLDEKLREKLLRDGMKETDRVYFNKGL
;
A
#
# COMPACT_ATOMS: atom_id res chain seq x y z
N MET A 1 -5.60 -2.20 2.43
CA MET A 1 -5.17 -0.80 2.71
C MET A 1 -5.87 -0.16 3.92
N ALA A 2 -6.98 -0.72 4.45
CA ALA A 2 -7.76 -0.08 5.53
C ALA A 2 -7.35 -0.47 6.97
N VAL A 3 -6.72 -1.62 7.17
CA VAL A 3 -6.32 -2.13 8.49
C VAL A 3 -4.81 -2.00 8.55
N PRO A 4 -4.27 -0.93 9.16
CA PRO A 4 -4.48 -0.58 10.57
C PRO A 4 -5.18 0.76 10.84
N GLY A 5 -5.21 1.66 9.83
CA GLY A 5 -5.64 3.05 9.98
C GLY A 5 -7.12 3.25 10.33
N MET A 6 -7.98 2.26 10.07
CA MET A 6 -9.42 2.37 10.38
C MET A 6 -9.84 1.64 11.66
N ILE A 7 -8.96 0.81 12.26
CA ILE A 7 -9.28 0.01 13.46
C ILE A 7 -8.55 0.54 14.70
N ILE A 8 -7.28 0.90 14.57
CA ILE A 8 -6.46 1.28 15.73
C ILE A 8 -6.85 2.67 16.28
N PRO A 9 -7.07 3.71 15.46
CA PRO A 9 -7.51 5.01 15.96
C PRO A 9 -8.80 4.99 16.78
N PRO A 10 -9.91 4.33 16.37
CA PRO A 10 -11.13 4.31 17.17
C PRO A 10 -10.98 3.56 18.51
N ILE A 11 -10.14 2.51 18.59
CA ILE A 11 -9.85 1.81 19.85
C ILE A 11 -9.08 2.72 20.81
N ILE A 12 -8.05 3.41 20.31
CA ILE A 12 -7.25 4.36 21.11
C ILE A 12 -8.14 5.52 21.57
N MET A 13 -8.98 6.07 20.69
CA MET A 13 -9.89 7.16 21.03
C MET A 13 -10.94 6.75 22.07
N ASN A 14 -11.58 5.59 21.92
CA ASN A 14 -12.52 5.07 22.92
C ASN A 14 -11.87 4.88 24.30
N THR A 15 -10.57 4.61 24.34
CA THR A 15 -9.81 4.50 25.59
C THR A 15 -9.45 5.86 26.17
N LEU A 16 -9.07 6.83 25.32
CA LEU A 16 -8.73 8.18 25.72
C LEU A 16 -9.96 8.98 26.19
N GLU A 17 -11.11 8.83 25.54
CA GLU A 17 -12.37 9.50 25.91
C GLU A 17 -12.87 9.10 27.31
N LYS A 18 -12.55 7.88 27.75
CA LYS A 18 -12.87 7.40 29.11
C LYS A 18 -11.95 8.00 30.19
N LYS A 19 -10.83 8.62 29.81
CA LYS A 19 -9.91 9.27 30.76
C LYS A 19 -10.39 10.69 31.11
N PRO A 20 -10.22 11.14 32.36
CA PRO A 20 -10.67 12.46 32.82
C PRO A 20 -10.00 13.63 32.09
N PHE A 21 -8.84 13.40 31.47
CA PHE A 21 -8.12 14.39 30.67
C PHE A 21 -8.91 14.84 29.43
N LEU A 22 -9.32 13.90 28.57
CA LEU A 22 -10.11 14.24 27.37
C LEU A 22 -11.52 14.72 27.73
N ARG A 23 -12.10 14.20 28.81
CA ARG A 23 -13.44 14.62 29.28
C ARG A 23 -13.48 16.09 29.71
N ARG A 24 -12.34 16.64 30.17
CA ARG A 24 -12.19 18.05 30.56
C ARG A 24 -11.88 18.97 29.38
N THR A 25 -11.34 18.43 28.28
CA THR A 25 -10.94 19.20 27.11
C THR A 25 -11.42 18.53 25.80
N PRO A 26 -12.73 18.59 25.49
CA PRO A 26 -13.32 17.89 24.33
C PRO A 26 -12.81 18.41 22.97
N TRP A 27 -12.26 19.63 22.91
CA TRP A 27 -11.66 20.17 21.69
C TRP A 27 -10.41 19.40 21.22
N LEU A 28 -9.74 18.66 22.11
CA LEU A 28 -8.58 17.84 21.77
C LEU A 28 -8.92 16.57 20.97
N ASN A 29 -10.20 16.19 20.84
CA ASN A 29 -10.60 15.00 20.09
C ASN A 29 -10.21 15.10 18.61
N SER A 30 -10.53 16.20 17.94
CA SER A 30 -10.22 16.41 16.52
C SER A 30 -8.71 16.39 16.23
N PRO A 31 -7.84 17.15 16.92
CA PRO A 31 -6.41 17.12 16.64
C PRO A 31 -5.76 15.76 16.94
N ILE A 32 -6.18 15.07 18.01
CA ILE A 32 -5.66 13.73 18.32
C ILE A 32 -6.04 12.74 17.22
N GLN A 33 -7.25 12.81 16.67
CA GLN A 33 -7.70 11.92 15.60
C GLN A 33 -6.93 12.16 14.31
N ILE A 34 -6.74 13.43 13.94
CA ILE A 34 -5.96 13.81 12.75
C ILE A 34 -4.50 13.34 12.89
N LEU A 35 -3.90 13.49 14.07
CA LEU A 35 -2.52 13.07 14.33
C LEU A 35 -2.39 11.55 14.26
N LEU A 36 -3.28 10.79 14.89
CA LEU A 36 -3.31 9.33 14.82
C LEU A 36 -3.50 8.83 13.38
N CYS A 37 -4.50 9.36 12.66
CA CYS A 37 -4.72 8.98 11.26
C CYS A 37 -3.53 9.34 10.37
N GLY A 38 -2.96 10.54 10.53
CA GLY A 38 -1.78 10.98 9.80
C GLY A 38 -0.58 10.07 10.05
N PHE A 39 -0.33 9.73 11.32
CA PHE A 39 0.73 8.79 11.70
C PHE A 39 0.53 7.41 11.04
N PHE A 40 -0.66 6.83 11.06
CA PHE A 40 -0.86 5.54 10.41
C PHE A 40 -0.72 5.62 8.88
N LEU A 41 -1.12 6.73 8.27
CA LEU A 41 -1.03 6.92 6.82
C LEU A 41 0.42 6.98 6.33
N THR A 42 1.32 7.62 7.09
CA THR A 42 2.75 7.73 6.73
C THR A 42 3.46 6.37 6.70
N PHE A 43 3.06 5.42 7.55
CA PHE A 43 3.64 4.07 7.56
C PHE A 43 2.92 3.08 6.66
N THR A 44 1.59 3.15 6.57
CA THR A 44 0.79 2.18 5.79
C THR A 44 1.10 2.29 4.30
N THR A 45 1.26 3.51 3.79
CA THR A 45 1.51 3.76 2.36
C THR A 45 2.82 3.12 1.85
N PRO A 46 4.01 3.39 2.45
CA PRO A 46 5.24 2.74 2.01
C PRO A 46 5.23 1.23 2.28
N MET A 47 4.54 0.75 3.33
CA MET A 47 4.39 -0.68 3.60
C MET A 47 3.58 -1.39 2.51
N CYS A 48 2.50 -0.79 2.03
CA CYS A 48 1.73 -1.33 0.89
C CYS A 48 2.59 -1.41 -0.38
N CYS A 49 3.37 -0.37 -0.66
CA CYS A 49 4.29 -0.35 -1.80
C CYS A 49 5.41 -1.41 -1.68
N ALA A 50 5.81 -1.76 -0.45
CA ALA A 50 6.79 -2.82 -0.19
C ALA A 50 6.18 -4.23 -0.32
N LEU A 51 4.94 -4.42 0.17
CA LEU A 51 4.23 -5.70 0.07
C LEU A 51 3.86 -6.06 -1.37
N PHE A 52 3.53 -5.05 -2.18
CA PHE A 52 3.18 -5.23 -3.58
C PHE A 52 4.25 -4.56 -4.46
N PRO A 53 5.33 -5.27 -4.82
CA PRO A 53 6.38 -4.69 -5.64
C PRO A 53 5.80 -4.29 -6.99
N GLN A 54 5.94 -3.00 -7.32
CA GLN A 54 5.40 -2.47 -8.57
C GLN A 54 6.06 -3.09 -9.80
N LYS A 55 7.34 -3.47 -9.71
CA LYS A 55 8.05 -4.14 -10.81
C LYS A 55 7.91 -5.66 -10.71
N SER A 56 7.35 -6.26 -11.75
CA SER A 56 7.23 -7.72 -11.89
C SER A 56 8.02 -8.19 -13.11
N SER A 57 8.38 -9.47 -13.13
CA SER A 57 9.02 -10.10 -14.28
C SER A 57 8.30 -11.36 -14.72
N LEU A 58 8.27 -11.60 -16.03
CA LEU A 58 7.76 -12.85 -16.60
C LEU A 58 8.65 -13.32 -17.76
N PRO A 59 8.72 -14.64 -18.03
CA PRO A 59 9.43 -15.16 -19.19
C PRO A 59 8.69 -14.79 -20.48
N VAL A 60 9.43 -14.61 -21.57
CA VAL A 60 8.87 -14.32 -22.91
C VAL A 60 7.87 -15.40 -23.35
N ALA A 61 8.12 -16.66 -22.98
CA ALA A 61 7.22 -17.78 -23.27
C ALA A 61 5.80 -17.65 -22.68
N LYS A 62 5.61 -16.80 -21.65
CA LYS A 62 4.30 -16.55 -21.02
C LYS A 62 3.62 -15.28 -21.54
N LEU A 63 4.19 -14.61 -22.53
CA LEU A 63 3.59 -13.43 -23.16
C LEU A 63 2.56 -13.84 -24.21
N ASP A 64 1.65 -12.91 -24.47
CA ASP A 64 0.67 -13.00 -25.53
C ASP A 64 1.35 -13.19 -26.89
N GLU A 65 0.76 -14.00 -27.77
CA GLU A 65 1.42 -14.52 -28.98
C GLU A 65 1.97 -13.41 -29.89
N LYS A 66 1.20 -12.35 -30.09
CA LYS A 66 1.62 -11.17 -30.86
C LYS A 66 2.85 -10.47 -30.27
N LEU A 67 2.91 -10.37 -28.93
CA LEU A 67 4.02 -9.70 -28.25
C LEU A 67 5.27 -10.59 -28.25
N ARG A 68 5.06 -11.89 -28.02
CA ARG A 68 6.11 -12.91 -28.04
C ARG A 68 6.80 -12.97 -29.40
N GLU A 69 6.04 -13.09 -30.49
CA GLU A 69 6.60 -13.13 -31.85
C GLU A 69 7.42 -11.89 -32.17
N LYS A 70 6.97 -10.71 -31.74
CA LYS A 70 7.70 -9.46 -31.93
C LYS A 70 9.04 -9.49 -31.20
N LEU A 71 9.07 -9.90 -29.93
CA LEU A 71 10.30 -9.95 -29.14
C LEU A 71 11.29 -11.01 -29.64
N LEU A 72 10.80 -12.15 -30.13
CA LEU A 72 11.64 -13.16 -30.77
C LEU A 72 12.28 -12.65 -32.06
N ARG A 73 11.53 -11.90 -32.87
CA ARG A 73 12.07 -11.23 -34.09
C ARG A 73 13.12 -10.18 -33.74
N ASP A 74 12.94 -9.48 -32.61
CA ASP A 74 13.91 -8.51 -32.08
C ASP A 74 15.15 -9.19 -31.43
N GLY A 75 15.23 -10.53 -31.46
CA GLY A 75 16.41 -11.31 -31.07
C GLY A 75 16.39 -11.84 -29.63
N MET A 76 15.28 -11.69 -28.90
CA MET A 76 15.13 -12.31 -27.59
C MET A 76 14.86 -13.83 -27.70
N LYS A 77 15.16 -14.56 -26.64
CA LYS A 77 14.85 -16.00 -26.50
C LYS A 77 13.62 -16.19 -25.62
N GLU A 78 12.92 -17.31 -25.80
CA GLU A 78 11.80 -17.73 -24.93
C GLU A 78 12.19 -17.82 -23.45
N THR A 79 13.47 -18.07 -23.16
CA THR A 79 14.07 -18.14 -21.81
C THR A 79 14.28 -16.78 -21.16
N ASP A 80 14.26 -15.70 -21.95
CA ASP A 80 14.55 -14.36 -21.44
C ASP A 80 13.36 -13.83 -20.64
N ARG A 81 13.63 -12.89 -19.72
CA ARG A 81 12.62 -12.29 -18.85
C ARG A 81 12.40 -10.83 -19.22
N VAL A 82 11.14 -10.45 -19.34
CA VAL A 82 10.73 -9.05 -19.46
C VAL A 82 10.31 -8.51 -18.10
N TYR A 83 10.50 -7.21 -17.91
CA TYR A 83 10.11 -6.50 -16.69
C TYR A 83 9.06 -5.46 -17.02
N PHE A 84 8.03 -5.37 -16.18
CA PHE A 84 6.93 -4.43 -16.36
C PHE A 84 6.45 -3.93 -15.00
N ASN A 85 5.83 -2.76 -15.01
CA ASN A 85 5.13 -2.26 -13.84
C ASN A 85 3.73 -2.88 -13.78
N LYS A 86 3.38 -3.50 -12.65
CA LYS A 86 2.06 -4.07 -12.37
C LYS A 86 0.96 -3.01 -12.25
N GLY A 87 1.33 -1.74 -12.13
CA GLY A 87 0.40 -0.68 -11.77
C GLY A 87 0.09 -0.67 -10.28
N LEU A 88 -0.60 0.38 -9.86
CA LEU A 88 -1.20 0.56 -8.55
C LEU A 88 -2.71 0.36 -8.67
#